data_AF-A0AAE9WDY6-F1
#
_entry.id   AF-A0AAE9WDY6-F1
#
_cell.length_a   1.000
_cell.length_b   1.000
_cell.length_c   1.000
_cell.angle_alpha   90.00
_cell.angle_beta   90.00
_cell.angle_gamma   90.00
#
_symmetry.space_group_name_H-M   'P 1'
#
loop_
_entity.id
_entity.type
_entity.pdbx_description
1 polymer ?
#
loop_
_entity_poly.entity_id
_entity_poly.type
_entity_poly.pdbx_seq_one_letter_code
_entity_poly.pdbx_strand_id
1 'polypeptide(L)'
;MDFYIHAATILDDLSQRKGSIKQLVFNSKKHDPKRTYALVCETLKYKHVLDEVIQCAKLPDLEKKIKKNLVRVLVHDLLMSKRGISASTGSIKEAILQHKTRLNAEFVKLKIRNKVKSHEELALKNPVTIPRWVRINTVKATKEEVLKQLALTQVSSLKEVGPGKYYMDEIIDNLIALDSEISLTNESCYQDGKIIIQDKASCIPAAILGNQRQTKVGDIIDGCAAPGNKTTHLAALFPTAKIFAFERDGQRVQTLQKMVNISGVQNVEIIHGDFTRSDPMDSKFANVTHILLDPSCSGSGIVSRQDFLLEESEQDVVEDVSRLENLCSFQSTILKHALQFPESRYVTYSTCSVHRLENEQVVCDVLSQNPQWKCNTLENTFPQWEDRGIPEYCTDPTMAKSMIRCVPGKFGTIGFFVCNLYHPGRAGNLSEKDISNAVDNNAKRKRKNKKKKSTKRKKEKKLEVAESSTTDATV
;
A
#
# COMPACT_ATOMS: atom_id res chain seq x y z
N MET A 1 -27.22 4.13 22.81
CA MET A 1 -27.35 2.80 22.18
C MET A 1 -26.39 1.88 22.92
N ASP A 2 -26.72 0.61 23.19
CA ASP A 2 -25.76 -0.29 23.85
C ASP A 2 -24.54 -0.51 22.93
N PHE A 3 -23.33 -0.56 23.51
CA PHE A 3 -22.07 -0.83 22.80
C PHE A 3 -22.18 -2.07 21.89
N TYR A 4 -22.86 -3.12 22.35
CA TYR A 4 -23.09 -4.34 21.57
C TYR A 4 -24.07 -4.14 20.42
N ILE A 5 -25.12 -3.35 20.63
CA ILE A 5 -26.07 -2.99 19.57
C ILE A 5 -25.36 -2.18 18.49
N HIS A 6 -24.45 -1.28 18.88
CA HIS A 6 -23.66 -0.53 17.91
C HIS A 6 -22.74 -1.44 17.09
N ALA A 7 -21.99 -2.33 17.72
CA ALA A 7 -21.16 -3.32 17.03
C ALA A 7 -21.99 -4.23 16.10
N ALA A 8 -23.15 -4.68 16.54
CA ALA A 8 -24.09 -5.45 15.73
C ALA A 8 -24.63 -4.66 14.53
N THR A 9 -24.94 -3.38 14.72
CA THR A 9 -25.37 -2.48 13.63
C THR A 9 -24.26 -2.32 12.60
N ILE A 10 -22.99 -2.22 13.02
CA ILE A 10 -21.86 -2.19 12.09
C ILE A 10 -21.75 -3.51 11.33
N LEU A 11 -21.95 -4.66 11.97
CA LEU A 11 -22.00 -5.96 11.27
C LEU A 11 -23.19 -6.04 10.28
N ASP A 12 -24.35 -5.48 10.64
CA ASP A 12 -25.50 -5.35 9.74
C ASP A 12 -25.15 -4.45 8.55
N ASP A 13 -24.57 -3.28 8.79
CA ASP A 13 -24.15 -2.33 7.75
C ASP A 13 -23.03 -2.89 6.86
N LEU A 14 -22.12 -3.68 7.42
CA LEU A 14 -21.09 -4.42 6.68
C LEU A 14 -21.72 -5.50 5.80
N SER A 15 -22.72 -6.22 6.31
CA SER A 15 -23.48 -7.17 5.50
C SER A 15 -24.31 -6.49 4.41
N GLN A 16 -24.56 -5.18 4.53
CA GLN A 16 -25.20 -4.32 3.52
C GLN A 16 -24.19 -3.47 2.73
N ARG A 17 -22.89 -3.77 2.83
CA ARG A 17 -21.77 -3.07 2.15
C ARG A 17 -21.80 -1.54 2.22
N LYS A 18 -22.31 -0.94 3.31
CA LYS A 18 -22.34 0.53 3.48
C LYS A 18 -20.96 1.19 3.64
N GLY A 19 -19.87 0.41 3.67
CA GLY A 19 -18.49 0.89 3.74
C GLY A 19 -17.54 -0.17 4.31
N SER A 20 -16.25 0.17 4.38
CA SER A 20 -15.27 -0.69 5.05
C SER A 20 -15.47 -0.71 6.58
N ILE A 21 -14.94 -1.74 7.26
CA ILE A 21 -15.00 -1.85 8.74
C ILE A 21 -14.47 -0.57 9.39
N LYS A 22 -13.33 -0.05 8.93
CA LYS A 22 -12.76 1.20 9.45
C LYS A 22 -13.69 2.39 9.19
N GLN A 23 -14.18 2.55 7.95
CA GLN A 23 -15.03 3.67 7.60
C GLN A 23 -16.31 3.68 8.44
N LEU A 24 -16.99 2.54 8.56
CA LEU A 24 -18.24 2.43 9.33
C LEU A 24 -18.03 2.69 10.83
N VAL A 25 -16.93 2.17 11.42
CA VAL A 25 -16.64 2.37 12.84
C VAL A 25 -16.20 3.80 13.15
N PHE A 26 -15.27 4.37 12.36
CA PHE A 26 -14.70 5.68 12.68
C PHE A 26 -15.58 6.85 12.21
N ASN A 27 -16.48 6.66 11.23
CA ASN A 27 -17.45 7.69 10.84
C ASN A 27 -18.66 7.76 11.77
N SER A 28 -18.98 6.69 12.49
CA SER A 28 -20.17 6.68 13.37
C SER A 28 -20.05 7.69 14.52
N LYS A 29 -18.82 8.07 14.92
CA LYS A 29 -18.48 8.91 16.09
C LYS A 29 -19.21 8.51 17.38
N LYS A 30 -19.68 7.26 17.47
CA LYS A 30 -20.49 6.72 18.57
C LYS A 30 -19.67 5.68 19.33
N HIS A 31 -19.71 5.74 20.66
CA HIS A 31 -18.97 4.84 21.56
C HIS A 31 -17.45 4.87 21.33
N ASP A 32 -16.68 4.09 22.10
CA ASP A 32 -15.22 3.94 21.94
C ASP A 32 -14.90 3.25 20.60
N PRO A 33 -14.45 3.99 19.56
CA PRO A 33 -14.33 3.44 18.20
C PRO A 33 -13.25 2.36 18.12
N LYS A 34 -12.20 2.45 18.94
CA LYS A 34 -11.13 1.44 18.97
C LYS A 34 -11.67 0.13 19.52
N ARG A 35 -12.45 0.20 20.60
CA ARG A 35 -13.07 -0.97 21.22
C ARG A 35 -14.11 -1.61 20.31
N THR A 36 -14.95 -0.81 19.66
CA THR A 36 -15.95 -1.30 18.70
C THR A 36 -15.28 -1.95 17.48
N TYR A 37 -14.24 -1.32 16.94
CA TYR A 37 -13.44 -1.89 15.84
C TYR A 37 -12.87 -3.26 16.21
N ALA A 38 -12.23 -3.37 17.38
CA ALA A 38 -11.67 -4.63 17.86
C ALA A 38 -12.74 -5.73 17.96
N LEU A 39 -13.87 -5.44 18.58
CA LEU A 39 -14.95 -6.41 18.75
C LEU A 39 -15.57 -6.86 17.41
N VAL A 40 -15.77 -5.94 16.47
CA VAL A 40 -16.28 -6.29 15.12
C VAL A 40 -15.29 -7.19 14.40
N CYS A 41 -13.99 -6.86 14.42
CA CYS A 41 -12.95 -7.68 13.80
C CYS A 41 -12.86 -9.07 14.44
N GLU A 42 -12.84 -9.16 15.77
CA GLU A 42 -12.80 -10.45 16.47
C GLU A 42 -14.06 -11.29 16.19
N THR A 43 -15.25 -10.67 16.20
CA THR A 43 -16.50 -11.38 15.88
C THR A 43 -16.45 -11.96 14.45
N LEU A 44 -15.93 -11.22 13.48
CA LEU A 44 -15.80 -11.69 12.11
C LEU A 44 -14.73 -12.79 11.95
N LYS A 45 -13.59 -12.71 12.67
CA LYS A 45 -12.57 -13.79 12.72
C LYS A 45 -13.16 -15.13 13.14
N TYR A 46 -14.12 -15.09 14.05
CA TYR A 46 -14.78 -16.28 14.57
C TYR A 46 -16.16 -16.53 13.99
N LYS A 47 -16.56 -15.84 12.91
CA LYS A 47 -17.95 -15.90 12.40
C LYS A 47 -18.44 -17.34 12.17
N HIS A 48 -17.65 -18.17 11.49
CA HIS A 48 -18.01 -19.56 11.22
C HIS A 48 -18.15 -20.40 12.52
N VAL A 49 -17.23 -20.22 13.47
CA VAL A 49 -17.27 -20.84 14.79
C VAL A 49 -18.53 -20.41 15.56
N LEU A 50 -18.80 -19.11 15.57
CA LEU A 50 -19.93 -18.53 16.29
C LEU A 50 -21.24 -19.04 15.68
N ASP A 51 -21.38 -19.02 14.36
CA ASP A 51 -22.57 -19.51 13.66
C ASP A 51 -22.83 -21.00 13.96
N GLU A 52 -21.80 -21.84 13.93
CA GLU A 52 -21.93 -23.26 14.26
C GLU A 52 -22.34 -23.47 15.73
N VAL A 53 -21.67 -22.81 16.67
CA VAL A 53 -22.00 -22.92 18.11
C VAL A 53 -23.41 -22.43 18.40
N ILE A 54 -23.80 -21.28 17.83
CA ILE A 54 -25.15 -20.70 17.98
C ILE A 54 -26.21 -21.66 17.43
N GLN A 55 -25.96 -22.26 16.26
CA GLN A 55 -26.88 -23.20 15.62
C GLN A 55 -26.99 -24.51 16.40
N CYS A 56 -25.89 -25.12 16.83
CA CYS A 56 -25.89 -26.33 17.66
C CYS A 56 -26.54 -26.09 19.03
N ALA A 57 -26.38 -24.89 19.59
CA ALA A 57 -27.07 -24.45 20.79
C ALA A 57 -28.57 -24.13 20.55
N LYS A 58 -29.07 -24.21 19.31
CA LYS A 58 -30.46 -23.88 18.91
C LYS A 58 -30.92 -22.51 19.43
N LEU A 59 -29.98 -21.57 19.53
CA LEU A 59 -30.27 -20.25 20.07
C LEU A 59 -31.29 -19.47 19.21
N PRO A 60 -31.24 -19.53 17.86
CA PRO A 60 -32.23 -18.84 17.02
C PRO A 60 -33.68 -19.29 17.27
N ASP A 61 -33.88 -20.56 17.63
CA ASP A 61 -35.20 -21.11 17.95
C ASP A 61 -35.71 -20.65 19.31
N LEU A 62 -34.80 -20.53 20.28
CA LEU A 62 -35.07 -20.16 21.66
C LEU A 62 -35.23 -18.64 21.84
N GLU A 63 -34.46 -17.85 21.08
CA GLU A 63 -34.35 -16.38 21.22
C GLU A 63 -34.73 -15.63 19.92
N LYS A 64 -35.90 -15.94 19.36
CA LYS A 64 -36.38 -15.41 18.05
C LYS A 64 -36.40 -13.87 17.94
N LYS A 65 -36.44 -13.16 19.06
CA LYS A 65 -36.51 -11.68 19.11
C LYS A 65 -35.14 -11.01 19.01
N ILE A 66 -34.04 -11.75 19.20
CA ILE A 66 -32.69 -11.19 19.18
C ILE A 66 -32.12 -11.29 17.77
N LYS A 67 -31.66 -10.15 17.21
CA LYS A 67 -31.06 -10.11 15.88
C LYS A 67 -29.79 -10.97 15.81
N LYS A 68 -29.59 -11.64 14.68
CA LYS A 68 -28.47 -12.56 14.42
C LYS A 68 -27.09 -11.95 14.76
N ASN A 69 -26.78 -10.76 14.24
CA ASN A 69 -25.49 -10.12 14.50
C ASN A 69 -25.32 -9.68 15.95
N LEU A 70 -26.40 -9.33 16.65
CA LEU A 70 -26.34 -9.03 18.08
C LEU A 70 -26.03 -10.29 18.90
N VAL A 71 -26.62 -11.43 18.55
CA VAL A 71 -26.27 -12.72 19.16
C VAL A 71 -24.78 -13.03 18.94
N ARG A 72 -24.27 -12.89 17.71
CA ARG A 72 -22.85 -13.18 17.39
C ARG A 72 -21.89 -12.41 18.28
N VAL A 73 -22.08 -11.09 18.40
CA VAL A 73 -21.18 -10.24 19.21
C VAL A 73 -21.25 -10.61 20.71
N LEU A 74 -22.44 -10.90 21.22
CA LEU A 74 -22.62 -11.29 22.63
C LEU A 74 -22.04 -12.67 22.94
N VAL A 75 -22.24 -13.64 22.05
CA VAL A 75 -21.70 -15.00 22.18
C VAL A 75 -20.18 -14.99 22.04
N HIS A 76 -19.62 -14.15 21.16
CA HIS A 76 -18.17 -13.92 21.08
C HIS A 76 -17.61 -13.52 22.45
N ASP A 77 -18.12 -12.43 23.03
CA ASP A 77 -17.61 -11.96 24.32
C ASP A 77 -17.88 -12.96 25.46
N LEU A 78 -18.97 -13.72 25.40
CA LEU A 78 -19.25 -14.78 26.38
C LEU A 78 -18.19 -15.90 26.37
N LEU A 79 -17.77 -16.34 25.18
CA LEU A 79 -16.92 -17.52 25.00
C LEU A 79 -15.43 -17.19 24.96
N MET A 80 -15.06 -16.00 24.48
CA MET A 80 -13.67 -15.66 24.10
C MET A 80 -13.13 -14.42 24.83
N SER A 81 -13.98 -13.51 25.32
CA SER A 81 -13.51 -12.35 26.08
C SER A 81 -13.25 -12.71 27.54
N LYS A 82 -12.08 -12.34 28.05
CA LYS A 82 -11.71 -12.51 29.47
C LYS A 82 -12.70 -11.87 30.45
N ARG A 83 -13.39 -10.80 30.02
CA ARG A 83 -14.35 -10.04 30.85
C ARG A 83 -15.80 -10.48 30.65
N GLY A 84 -16.06 -11.43 29.74
CA GLY A 84 -17.41 -11.82 29.37
C GLY A 84 -18.21 -10.67 28.72
N ILE A 85 -19.54 -10.80 28.74
CA ILE A 85 -20.44 -9.76 28.26
C ILE A 85 -20.43 -8.56 29.22
N SER A 86 -19.88 -7.44 28.74
CA SER A 86 -19.65 -6.22 29.50
C SER A 86 -20.83 -5.24 29.55
N ALA A 87 -22.00 -5.62 29.01
CA ALA A 87 -23.20 -4.78 29.04
C ALA A 87 -23.68 -4.59 30.49
N SER A 88 -24.08 -3.35 30.83
CA SER A 88 -24.29 -2.93 32.23
C SER A 88 -25.48 -3.60 32.91
N THR A 89 -26.55 -3.94 32.19
CA THR A 89 -27.67 -4.83 32.59
C THR A 89 -28.73 -4.70 31.50
N GLY A 90 -29.37 -5.80 31.10
CA GLY A 90 -30.43 -5.76 30.09
C GLY A 90 -30.97 -7.16 29.77
N SER A 91 -32.27 -7.23 29.43
CA SER A 91 -32.98 -8.48 29.11
C SER A 91 -32.28 -9.32 28.04
N ILE A 92 -31.60 -8.68 27.09
CA ILE A 92 -30.83 -9.34 26.02
C ILE A 92 -29.59 -10.05 26.57
N LYS A 93 -28.88 -9.47 27.54
CA LYS A 93 -27.72 -10.10 28.18
C LYS A 93 -28.15 -11.33 28.97
N GLU A 94 -29.24 -11.20 29.74
CA GLU A 94 -29.78 -12.29 30.55
C GLU A 94 -30.24 -13.46 29.68
N ALA A 95 -30.94 -13.17 28.57
CA ALA A 95 -31.34 -14.18 27.59
C ALA A 95 -30.15 -15.01 27.09
N ILE A 96 -29.03 -14.37 26.72
CA ILE A 96 -27.82 -15.10 26.30
C ILE A 96 -27.17 -15.87 27.46
N LEU A 97 -27.12 -15.27 28.67
CA LEU A 97 -26.50 -15.91 29.84
C LEU A 97 -27.26 -17.15 30.33
N GLN A 98 -28.58 -17.20 30.16
CA GLN A 98 -29.38 -18.40 30.47
C GLN A 98 -28.92 -19.63 29.68
N HIS A 99 -28.38 -19.43 28.48
CA HIS A 99 -27.87 -20.51 27.62
C HIS A 99 -26.35 -20.72 27.74
N LYS A 100 -25.67 -20.08 28.71
CA LYS A 100 -24.21 -20.10 28.85
C LYS A 100 -23.63 -21.50 28.90
N THR A 101 -24.20 -22.40 29.70
CA THR A 101 -23.72 -23.78 29.85
C THR A 101 -23.77 -24.52 28.52
N ARG A 102 -24.87 -24.35 27.77
CA ARG A 102 -25.07 -24.99 26.47
C ARG A 102 -24.09 -24.45 25.41
N LEU A 103 -23.95 -23.13 25.33
CA LEU A 103 -23.00 -22.48 24.41
C LEU A 103 -21.55 -22.92 24.69
N ASN A 104 -21.15 -23.00 25.97
CA ASN A 104 -19.83 -23.49 26.33
C ASN A 104 -19.64 -24.97 25.98
N ALA A 105 -20.65 -25.81 26.20
CA ALA A 105 -20.59 -27.23 25.85
C ALA A 105 -20.41 -27.43 24.33
N GLU A 106 -21.19 -26.74 23.50
CA GLU A 106 -21.05 -26.80 22.05
C GLU A 106 -19.70 -26.24 21.57
N PHE A 107 -19.21 -25.15 22.18
CA PHE A 107 -17.89 -24.61 21.85
C PHE A 107 -16.74 -25.56 22.20
N VAL A 108 -16.82 -26.25 23.34
CA VAL A 108 -15.83 -27.29 23.71
C VAL A 108 -15.89 -28.47 22.75
N LYS A 109 -17.09 -28.95 22.39
CA LYS A 109 -17.26 -30.02 21.38
C LYS A 109 -16.64 -29.62 20.04
N LEU A 110 -16.83 -28.37 19.62
CA LEU A 110 -16.28 -27.85 18.37
C LEU A 110 -14.74 -27.81 18.40
N LYS A 111 -14.12 -27.40 19.51
CA LYS A 111 -12.66 -27.47 19.69
C LYS A 111 -12.13 -28.90 19.61
N ILE A 112 -12.79 -29.85 20.28
CA ILE A 112 -12.43 -31.27 20.25
C ILE A 112 -12.53 -31.82 18.83
N ARG A 113 -13.62 -31.52 18.11
CA ARG A 113 -13.84 -31.96 16.73
C ARG A 113 -12.75 -31.46 15.78
N ASN A 114 -12.34 -30.20 15.95
CA ASN A 114 -11.26 -29.58 15.16
C ASN A 114 -9.85 -29.91 15.68
N LYS A 115 -9.72 -30.71 16.76
CA LYS A 115 -8.44 -31.12 17.37
C LYS A 115 -7.55 -29.95 17.82
N VAL A 116 -8.16 -28.83 18.20
CA VAL A 116 -7.45 -27.61 18.64
C VAL A 116 -7.43 -27.50 20.16
N LYS A 117 -6.37 -26.89 20.72
CA LYS A 117 -6.24 -26.66 22.16
C LYS A 117 -6.68 -25.25 22.55
N SER A 118 -6.37 -24.27 21.71
CA SER A 118 -6.80 -22.88 21.89
C SER A 118 -7.89 -22.50 20.89
N HIS A 119 -8.77 -21.60 21.32
CA HIS A 119 -9.71 -20.92 20.41
C HIS A 119 -9.01 -20.10 19.33
N GLU A 120 -7.79 -19.59 19.56
CA GLU A 120 -7.00 -18.84 18.56
C GLU A 120 -6.73 -19.66 17.30
N GLU A 121 -6.71 -20.99 17.41
CA GLU A 121 -6.51 -21.90 16.28
C GLU A 121 -7.77 -22.02 15.40
N LEU A 122 -8.95 -21.68 15.92
CA LEU A 122 -10.21 -21.63 15.18
C LEU A 122 -10.44 -20.29 14.49
N ALA A 123 -9.59 -19.28 14.71
CA ALA A 123 -9.74 -18.00 14.07
C ALA A 123 -9.51 -18.13 12.57
N LEU A 124 -10.32 -17.44 11.77
CA LEU A 124 -9.99 -17.22 10.37
C LEU A 124 -8.66 -16.44 10.34
N LYS A 125 -7.63 -17.03 9.71
CA LYS A 125 -6.31 -16.41 9.56
C LYS A 125 -6.19 -15.78 8.20
N ASN A 126 -5.51 -14.63 8.13
CA ASN A 126 -5.17 -14.05 6.85
C ASN A 126 -4.23 -15.04 6.12
N PRO A 127 -4.59 -15.56 4.94
CA PRO A 127 -3.71 -16.46 4.21
C PRO A 127 -2.43 -15.76 3.74
N VAL A 128 -2.39 -14.43 3.77
CA VAL A 128 -1.28 -13.62 3.27
C VAL A 128 -0.74 -12.69 4.35
N THR A 129 0.53 -12.88 4.74
CA THR A 129 1.25 -11.97 5.63
C THR A 129 2.13 -11.03 4.80
N ILE A 130 1.80 -9.74 4.83
CA ILE A 130 2.55 -8.67 4.16
C ILE A 130 3.34 -7.91 5.23
N PRO A 131 4.68 -7.77 5.11
CA PRO A 131 5.49 -6.99 6.03
C PRO A 131 5.11 -5.50 5.98
N ARG A 132 5.51 -4.76 7.02
CA ARG A 132 5.31 -3.31 7.04
C ARG A 132 6.40 -2.66 6.18
N TRP A 133 6.04 -2.27 4.97
CA TRP A 133 6.95 -1.47 4.13
C TRP A 133 7.00 -0.01 4.57
N VAL A 134 8.22 0.51 4.59
CA VAL A 134 8.56 1.87 4.99
C VAL A 134 9.56 2.45 4.02
N ARG A 135 9.20 3.55 3.37
CA ARG A 135 10.11 4.33 2.53
C ARG A 135 10.83 5.36 3.39
N ILE A 136 12.15 5.40 3.29
CA ILE A 136 12.98 6.43 3.91
C ILE A 136 12.88 7.70 3.07
N ASN A 137 12.54 8.81 3.73
CA ASN A 137 12.42 10.11 3.09
C ASN A 137 13.78 10.80 3.04
N THR A 138 14.47 10.66 1.90
CA THR A 138 15.80 11.22 1.64
C THR A 138 15.86 12.75 1.65
N VAL A 139 14.72 13.43 1.65
CA VAL A 139 14.63 14.89 1.79
C VAL A 139 14.92 15.33 3.24
N LYS A 140 14.57 14.47 4.21
CA LYS A 140 14.66 14.80 5.65
C LYS A 140 15.73 14.05 6.42
N ALA A 141 16.09 12.86 5.97
CA ALA A 141 17.07 12.03 6.68
C ALA A 141 17.81 11.11 5.71
N THR A 142 19.04 10.79 6.08
CA THR A 142 19.81 9.73 5.45
C THR A 142 19.32 8.35 5.91
N LYS A 143 19.63 7.33 5.11
CA LYS A 143 19.35 5.93 5.45
C LYS A 143 20.02 5.54 6.77
N GLU A 144 21.27 5.94 6.98
CA GLU A 144 22.05 5.63 8.17
C GLU A 144 21.43 6.22 9.44
N GLU A 145 20.95 7.47 9.37
CA GLU A 145 20.26 8.14 10.48
C GLU A 145 18.96 7.41 10.86
N VAL A 146 18.14 7.05 9.88
CA VAL A 146 16.89 6.32 10.13
C VAL A 146 17.15 4.94 10.71
N LEU A 147 18.10 4.18 10.16
CA LEU A 147 18.42 2.84 10.64
C LEU A 147 19.00 2.87 12.06
N LYS A 148 19.84 3.86 12.38
CA LYS A 148 20.33 4.08 13.74
C LYS A 148 19.21 4.41 14.71
N GLN A 149 18.27 5.26 14.29
CA GLN A 149 17.12 5.65 15.12
C GLN A 149 16.16 4.49 15.38
N LEU A 150 15.90 3.64 14.37
CA LEU A 150 15.04 2.46 14.52
C LEU A 150 15.68 1.35 15.35
N ALA A 151 17.02 1.32 15.46
CA ALA A 151 17.78 0.34 16.25
C ALA A 151 17.42 -1.13 15.92
N LEU A 152 17.27 -1.44 14.62
CA LEU A 152 16.91 -2.77 14.13
C LEU A 152 18.10 -3.50 13.50
N THR A 153 18.04 -4.83 13.49
CA THR A 153 19.07 -5.69 12.88
C THR A 153 18.70 -6.02 11.43
N GLN A 154 19.65 -5.87 10.51
CA GLN A 154 19.42 -6.22 9.10
C GLN A 154 19.39 -7.74 8.91
N VAL A 155 18.43 -8.23 8.11
CA VAL A 155 18.41 -9.61 7.60
C VAL A 155 18.65 -9.65 6.10
N SER A 156 19.11 -10.81 5.59
CA SER A 156 19.39 -11.02 4.16
C SER A 156 18.17 -11.43 3.35
N SER A 157 17.07 -11.82 3.99
CA SER A 157 15.87 -12.31 3.31
C SER A 157 14.61 -11.69 3.89
N LEU A 158 13.64 -11.39 3.02
CA LEU A 158 12.32 -10.91 3.42
C LEU A 158 11.60 -11.89 4.38
N LYS A 159 11.86 -13.20 4.25
CA LYS A 159 11.26 -14.25 5.11
C LYS A 159 11.78 -14.20 6.55
N GLU A 160 12.91 -13.55 6.79
CA GLU A 160 13.53 -13.45 8.11
C GLU A 160 13.10 -12.18 8.87
N VAL A 161 12.28 -11.34 8.22
CA VAL A 161 11.68 -10.16 8.85
C VAL A 161 10.79 -10.60 10.01
N GLY A 162 10.97 -9.95 11.15
CA GLY A 162 10.24 -10.20 12.38
C GLY A 162 10.61 -9.14 13.43
N PRO A 163 10.20 -9.32 14.70
CA PRO A 163 10.48 -8.36 15.75
C PRO A 163 11.97 -8.00 15.85
N GLY A 164 12.28 -6.70 15.88
CA GLY A 164 13.66 -6.20 15.98
C GLY A 164 14.50 -6.32 14.72
N LYS A 165 13.92 -6.76 13.58
CA LYS A 165 14.64 -7.00 12.33
C LYS A 165 14.07 -6.17 11.18
N TYR A 166 14.92 -5.87 10.20
CA TYR A 166 14.51 -5.24 8.94
C TYR A 166 15.19 -5.88 7.73
N TYR A 167 14.49 -5.91 6.61
CA TYR A 167 15.03 -6.24 5.30
C TYR A 167 15.12 -4.97 4.44
N MET A 168 16.23 -4.80 3.72
CA MET A 168 16.42 -3.70 2.77
C MET A 168 16.00 -4.19 1.39
N ASP A 169 15.12 -3.46 0.72
CA ASP A 169 14.68 -3.85 -0.62
C ASP A 169 15.82 -3.76 -1.65
N GLU A 170 15.86 -4.73 -2.56
CA GLU A 170 16.88 -4.81 -3.61
C GLU A 170 16.47 -4.11 -4.91
N ILE A 171 15.17 -3.80 -5.08
CA ILE A 171 14.62 -3.23 -6.32
C ILE A 171 14.40 -1.73 -6.17
N ILE A 172 13.84 -1.31 -5.04
CA ILE A 172 13.48 0.07 -4.75
C ILE A 172 14.43 0.61 -3.69
N ASP A 173 15.25 1.58 -4.09
CA ASP A 173 16.16 2.26 -3.18
C ASP A 173 15.42 2.88 -1.98
N ASN A 174 16.07 2.85 -0.81
CA ASN A 174 15.57 3.49 0.41
C ASN A 174 14.22 2.94 0.90
N LEU A 175 13.90 1.68 0.57
CA LEU A 175 12.72 0.98 1.05
C LEU A 175 13.12 -0.15 2.00
N ILE A 176 12.45 -0.24 3.15
CA ILE A 176 12.69 -1.28 4.15
C ILE A 176 11.40 -2.02 4.50
N ALA A 177 11.50 -3.34 4.66
CA ALA A 177 10.45 -4.17 5.22
C ALA A 177 10.71 -4.40 6.72
N LEU A 178 9.70 -4.10 7.52
CA LEU A 178 9.69 -4.31 8.96
C LEU A 178 8.64 -5.35 9.34
N ASP A 179 8.69 -5.82 10.58
CA ASP A 179 7.65 -6.66 11.15
C ASP A 179 6.26 -6.06 10.90
N SER A 180 5.29 -6.91 10.55
CA SER A 180 3.96 -6.40 10.19
C SER A 180 3.28 -5.69 11.39
N GLU A 181 3.52 -6.15 12.62
CA GLU A 181 2.88 -5.66 13.84
C GLU A 181 3.55 -4.44 14.46
N ILE A 182 4.72 -4.04 13.94
CA ILE A 182 5.42 -2.85 14.43
C ILE A 182 4.54 -1.60 14.37
N SER A 183 4.49 -0.86 15.48
CA SER A 183 3.77 0.39 15.59
C SER A 183 4.72 1.56 15.38
N LEU A 184 4.66 2.19 14.21
CA LEU A 184 5.55 3.31 13.85
C LEU A 184 4.90 4.68 14.05
N THR A 185 3.58 4.75 14.25
CA THR A 185 2.86 6.03 14.23
C THR A 185 3.22 6.95 15.38
N ASN A 186 3.78 6.39 16.46
CA ASN A 186 4.25 7.13 17.63
C ASN A 186 5.76 7.41 17.60
N GLU A 187 6.48 6.85 16.61
CA GLU A 187 7.92 7.07 16.48
C GLU A 187 8.20 8.46 15.92
N SER A 188 9.18 9.15 16.49
CA SER A 188 9.54 10.51 16.03
C SER A 188 10.01 10.51 14.58
N CYS A 189 10.67 9.45 14.10
CA CYS A 189 11.03 9.36 12.68
C CYS A 189 9.82 9.36 11.74
N TYR A 190 8.66 8.84 12.16
CA TYR A 190 7.42 8.91 11.37
C TYR A 190 6.75 10.27 11.52
N GLN A 191 6.62 10.78 12.75
CA GLN A 191 5.98 12.07 13.02
C GLN A 191 6.71 13.24 12.35
N ASP A 192 8.05 13.19 12.35
CA ASP A 192 8.91 14.18 11.70
C ASP A 192 8.96 14.00 10.19
N GLY A 193 8.33 12.95 9.63
CA GLY A 193 8.32 12.66 8.20
C GLY A 193 9.64 12.14 7.63
N LYS A 194 10.55 11.62 8.47
CA LYS A 194 11.80 10.96 8.02
C LYS A 194 11.52 9.59 7.40
N ILE A 195 10.43 8.95 7.79
CA ILE A 195 9.92 7.72 7.19
C ILE A 195 8.46 7.85 6.77
N ILE A 196 8.10 7.14 5.72
CA ILE A 196 6.76 7.14 5.12
C ILE A 196 6.30 5.69 5.00
N ILE A 197 5.16 5.36 5.62
CA ILE A 197 4.56 4.03 5.49
C ILE A 197 3.92 3.94 4.10
N GLN A 198 4.50 3.11 3.24
CA GLN A 198 4.08 2.96 1.85
C GLN A 198 4.42 1.54 1.41
N ASP A 199 3.42 0.82 0.89
CA ASP A 199 3.65 -0.52 0.34
C ASP A 199 4.69 -0.49 -0.79
N LYS A 200 5.49 -1.55 -0.90
CA LYS A 200 6.50 -1.69 -1.96
C LYS A 200 5.88 -1.56 -3.35
N ALA A 201 4.73 -2.17 -3.60
CA ALA A 201 4.05 -2.06 -4.89
C ALA A 201 3.66 -0.61 -5.20
N SER A 202 3.19 0.14 -4.20
CA SER A 202 2.86 1.56 -4.36
C SER A 202 4.07 2.45 -4.62
N CYS A 203 5.31 1.97 -4.41
CA CYS A 203 6.53 2.70 -4.74
C CYS A 203 6.95 2.52 -6.21
N ILE A 204 6.53 1.42 -6.85
CA ILE A 204 6.93 1.04 -8.22
C ILE A 204 6.65 2.14 -9.24
N PRO A 205 5.46 2.78 -9.30
CA PRO A 205 5.16 3.76 -10.34
C PRO A 205 6.14 4.95 -10.38
N ALA A 206 6.39 5.55 -9.22
CA ALA A 206 7.31 6.67 -9.10
C ALA A 206 8.76 6.21 -9.34
N ALA A 207 9.14 5.02 -8.87
CA ALA A 207 10.48 4.48 -9.05
C ALA A 207 10.80 4.17 -10.53
N ILE A 208 9.84 3.66 -11.31
CA ILE A 208 10.02 3.46 -12.76
C ILE A 208 10.27 4.79 -13.47
N LEU A 209 9.48 5.83 -13.18
CA LEU A 209 9.73 7.17 -13.72
C LEU A 209 11.12 7.67 -13.29
N GLY A 210 11.50 7.46 -12.02
CA GLY A 210 12.81 7.81 -11.48
C GLY A 210 14.00 7.11 -12.16
N ASN A 211 13.81 5.91 -12.71
CA ASN A 211 14.87 5.22 -13.46
C ASN A 211 15.16 5.86 -14.82
N GLN A 212 14.23 6.67 -15.36
CA GLN A 212 14.36 7.37 -16.64
C GLN A 212 15.10 8.72 -16.52
N ARG A 213 15.74 9.00 -15.36
CA ARG A 213 16.53 10.22 -15.07
C ARG A 213 17.69 10.51 -16.01
N GLN A 214 18.04 9.58 -16.90
CA GLN A 214 19.07 9.81 -17.93
C GLN A 214 18.55 10.68 -19.07
N THR A 215 17.24 10.92 -19.14
CA THR A 215 16.61 11.85 -20.08
C THR A 215 16.52 13.27 -19.51
N LYS A 216 16.39 14.30 -20.37
CA LYS A 216 16.06 15.66 -19.91
C LYS A 216 14.68 15.63 -19.24
N VAL A 217 14.66 15.85 -17.92
CA VAL A 217 13.43 15.88 -17.11
C VAL A 217 12.94 17.32 -17.00
N GLY A 218 11.67 17.56 -17.33
CA GLY A 218 10.98 18.82 -17.08
C GLY A 218 10.12 18.70 -15.83
N ASP A 219 8.93 19.29 -15.85
CA ASP A 219 7.98 19.19 -14.75
C ASP A 219 7.21 17.86 -14.78
N ILE A 220 6.56 17.54 -13.67
CA ILE A 220 5.89 16.26 -13.45
C ILE A 220 4.47 16.51 -12.97
N ILE A 221 3.52 15.74 -13.49
CA ILE A 221 2.15 15.71 -12.98
C ILE A 221 1.91 14.42 -12.18
N ASP A 222 1.31 14.55 -11.01
CA ASP A 222 0.62 13.47 -10.31
C ASP A 222 -0.89 13.72 -10.42
N GLY A 223 -1.57 12.94 -11.27
CA GLY A 223 -2.97 13.19 -11.66
C GLY A 223 -4.01 12.79 -10.61
N CYS A 224 -3.62 12.02 -9.58
CA CYS A 224 -4.49 11.51 -8.51
C CYS A 224 -3.70 11.42 -7.20
N ALA A 225 -3.31 12.57 -6.67
CA ALA A 225 -2.19 12.69 -5.76
C ALA A 225 -2.46 12.24 -4.32
N ALA A 226 -3.68 12.38 -3.78
CA ALA A 226 -3.89 12.10 -2.37
C ALA A 226 -3.84 10.58 -2.07
N PRO A 227 -3.27 10.16 -0.92
CA PRO A 227 -2.87 10.98 0.23
C PRO A 227 -1.48 11.62 0.13
N GLY A 228 -0.74 11.46 -0.97
CA GLY A 228 0.55 12.14 -1.22
C GLY A 228 1.78 11.24 -1.13
N ASN A 229 1.63 9.93 -0.89
CA ASN A 229 2.77 9.02 -0.78
C ASN A 229 3.58 8.93 -2.09
N LYS A 230 2.90 8.88 -3.24
CA LYS A 230 3.54 8.86 -4.57
C LYS A 230 4.05 10.25 -4.95
N THR A 231 3.28 11.31 -4.69
CA THR A 231 3.69 12.71 -4.90
C THR A 231 4.99 13.05 -4.17
N THR A 232 5.09 12.74 -2.87
CA THR A 232 6.31 12.98 -2.08
C THR A 232 7.46 12.08 -2.50
N HIS A 233 7.17 10.91 -3.09
CA HIS A 233 8.19 10.07 -3.69
C HIS A 233 8.74 10.72 -4.96
N LEU A 234 7.88 11.16 -5.89
CA LEU A 234 8.29 11.91 -7.09
C LEU A 234 9.12 13.14 -6.71
N ALA A 235 8.66 13.94 -5.75
CA ALA A 235 9.38 15.12 -5.28
C ALA A 235 10.80 14.80 -4.77
N ALA A 236 10.96 13.71 -4.01
CA ALA A 236 12.27 13.24 -3.56
C ALA A 236 13.13 12.67 -4.70
N LEU A 237 12.52 12.05 -5.71
CA LEU A 237 13.22 11.50 -6.86
C LEU A 237 13.66 12.59 -7.86
N PHE A 238 12.93 13.69 -7.95
CA PHE A 238 13.15 14.77 -8.91
C PHE A 238 13.23 16.13 -8.20
N PRO A 239 14.28 16.37 -7.40
CA PRO A 239 14.37 17.55 -6.53
C PRO A 239 14.42 18.89 -7.28
N THR A 240 14.72 18.87 -8.59
CA THR A 240 14.79 20.06 -9.45
C THR A 240 13.55 20.27 -10.31
N ALA A 241 12.66 19.27 -10.40
CA ALA A 241 11.43 19.36 -11.18
C ALA A 241 10.30 19.93 -10.32
N LYS A 242 9.38 20.68 -10.93
CA LYS A 242 8.13 21.04 -10.27
C LYS A 242 7.14 19.88 -10.37
N ILE A 243 6.46 19.56 -9.28
CA ILE A 243 5.43 18.53 -9.23
C ILE A 243 4.07 19.19 -9.12
N PHE A 244 3.21 19.01 -10.10
CA PHE A 244 1.80 19.42 -10.05
C PHE A 244 0.95 18.26 -9.54
N ALA A 245 0.41 18.39 -8.34
CA ALA A 245 -0.32 17.33 -7.65
C ALA A 245 -1.83 17.61 -7.67
N PHE A 246 -2.56 16.92 -8.55
CA PHE A 246 -4.00 17.07 -8.68
C PHE A 246 -4.75 16.19 -7.69
N GLU A 247 -5.73 16.74 -7.00
CA GLU A 247 -6.72 15.99 -6.23
C GLU A 247 -8.07 16.69 -6.34
N ARG A 248 -9.12 15.91 -6.65
CA ARG A 248 -10.47 16.44 -6.87
C ARG A 248 -11.24 16.62 -5.57
N ASP A 249 -10.99 15.78 -4.56
CA ASP A 249 -11.70 15.81 -3.30
C ASP A 249 -11.08 16.79 -2.29
N GLY A 250 -11.85 17.78 -1.85
CA GLY A 250 -11.36 18.83 -0.95
C GLY A 250 -10.89 18.34 0.43
N GLN A 251 -11.42 17.22 0.95
CA GLN A 251 -10.93 16.64 2.22
C GLN A 251 -9.60 15.92 2.01
N ARG A 252 -9.47 15.20 0.89
CA ARG A 252 -8.23 14.54 0.50
C ARG A 252 -7.12 15.52 0.15
N VAL A 253 -7.45 16.71 -0.38
CA VAL A 253 -6.49 17.83 -0.55
C VAL A 253 -5.87 18.22 0.79
N GLN A 254 -6.64 18.30 1.88
CA GLN A 254 -6.09 18.61 3.21
C GLN A 254 -5.12 17.53 3.69
N THR A 255 -5.45 16.26 3.41
CA THR A 255 -4.57 15.13 3.72
C THR A 255 -3.27 15.21 2.92
N LEU A 256 -3.37 15.48 1.63
CA LEU A 256 -2.22 15.68 0.73
C LEU A 256 -1.34 16.84 1.20
N GLN A 257 -1.93 18.00 1.53
CA GLN A 257 -1.20 19.16 2.05
C GLN A 257 -0.45 18.82 3.34
N LYS A 258 -1.10 18.11 4.28
CA LYS A 258 -0.47 17.65 5.51
C LYS A 258 0.71 16.73 5.20
N MET A 259 0.55 15.77 4.29
CA MET A 259 1.60 14.83 3.92
C MET A 259 2.79 15.51 3.26
N VAL A 260 2.54 16.44 2.33
CA VAL A 260 3.56 17.27 1.68
C VAL A 260 4.34 18.07 2.72
N ASN A 261 3.64 18.77 3.62
CA ASN A 261 4.27 19.57 4.68
C ASN A 261 5.13 18.70 5.62
N ILE A 262 4.59 17.57 6.08
CA ILE A 262 5.32 16.63 6.95
C ILE A 262 6.53 16.04 6.23
N SER A 263 6.45 15.75 4.94
CA SER A 263 7.58 15.23 4.17
C SER A 263 8.69 16.27 3.94
N GLY A 264 8.38 17.56 4.08
CA GLY A 264 9.34 18.66 3.90
C GLY A 264 9.70 18.97 2.45
N VAL A 265 9.06 18.33 1.47
CA VAL A 265 9.28 18.63 0.05
C VAL A 265 8.81 20.05 -0.29
N GLN A 266 9.57 20.76 -1.13
CA GLN A 266 9.33 22.17 -1.45
C GLN A 266 8.92 22.40 -2.91
N ASN A 267 9.08 21.39 -3.77
CA ASN A 267 8.85 21.46 -5.20
C ASN A 267 7.47 20.93 -5.63
N VAL A 268 6.49 20.91 -4.72
CA VAL A 268 5.12 20.42 -4.99
C VAL A 268 4.14 21.57 -5.00
N GLU A 269 3.39 21.72 -6.09
CA GLU A 269 2.22 22.58 -6.20
C GLU A 269 0.96 21.71 -6.19
N ILE A 270 0.12 21.88 -5.16
CA ILE A 270 -1.15 21.16 -5.06
C ILE A 270 -2.23 21.92 -5.84
N ILE A 271 -2.93 21.20 -6.72
CA ILE A 271 -4.04 21.71 -7.52
C ILE A 271 -5.32 20.98 -7.08
N HIS A 272 -6.22 21.71 -6.41
CA HIS A 272 -7.55 21.19 -6.10
C HIS A 272 -8.42 21.25 -7.36
N GLY A 273 -8.56 20.12 -8.04
CA GLY A 273 -9.26 20.06 -9.31
C GLY A 273 -9.26 18.66 -9.91
N ASP A 274 -10.18 18.45 -10.85
CA ASP A 274 -10.20 17.23 -11.65
C ASP A 274 -9.10 17.31 -12.72
N PHE A 275 -8.13 16.40 -12.68
CA PHE A 275 -7.04 16.37 -13.65
C PHE A 275 -7.56 16.27 -15.09
N THR A 276 -8.67 15.57 -15.34
CA THR A 276 -9.28 15.43 -16.69
C THR A 276 -9.84 16.74 -17.26
N ARG A 277 -9.97 17.77 -16.42
CA ARG A 277 -10.43 19.11 -16.81
C ARG A 277 -9.29 20.12 -16.94
N SER A 278 -8.04 19.70 -16.69
CA SER A 278 -6.87 20.54 -16.96
C SER A 278 -6.69 20.69 -18.47
N ASP A 279 -6.27 21.88 -18.93
CA ASP A 279 -5.93 22.09 -20.34
C ASP A 279 -4.47 21.65 -20.58
N PRO A 280 -4.21 20.60 -21.39
CA PRO A 280 -2.85 20.17 -21.70
C PRO A 280 -2.01 21.22 -22.43
N MET A 281 -2.65 22.23 -23.04
CA MET A 281 -1.99 23.33 -23.76
C MET A 281 -1.73 24.56 -22.89
N ASP A 282 -2.14 24.55 -21.62
CA ASP A 282 -1.84 25.64 -20.69
C ASP A 282 -0.31 25.80 -20.56
N SER A 283 0.17 27.04 -20.73
CA SER A 283 1.57 27.43 -20.54
C SER A 283 2.18 26.93 -19.23
N LYS A 284 1.37 26.77 -18.18
CA LYS A 284 1.76 26.21 -16.89
C LYS A 284 2.28 24.77 -16.99
N PHE A 285 1.77 23.99 -17.92
CA PHE A 285 2.13 22.58 -18.13
C PHE A 285 3.02 22.37 -19.36
N ALA A 286 3.46 23.45 -20.02
CA ALA A 286 4.25 23.37 -21.24
C ALA A 286 5.57 22.58 -21.09
N ASN A 287 6.14 22.54 -19.87
CA ASN A 287 7.38 21.82 -19.58
C ASN A 287 7.15 20.43 -18.97
N VAL A 288 5.91 19.93 -18.90
CA VAL A 288 5.62 18.63 -18.28
C VAL A 288 6.11 17.50 -19.17
N THR A 289 7.06 16.71 -18.68
CA THR A 289 7.61 15.57 -19.43
C THR A 289 7.26 14.21 -18.83
N HIS A 290 6.83 14.16 -17.57
CA HIS A 290 6.46 12.92 -16.89
C HIS A 290 5.09 13.06 -16.23
N ILE A 291 4.26 12.02 -16.30
CA ILE A 291 2.95 11.98 -15.64
C ILE A 291 2.80 10.65 -14.90
N LEU A 292 2.35 10.72 -13.65
CA LEU A 292 1.96 9.57 -12.85
C LEU A 292 0.44 9.58 -12.67
N LEU A 293 -0.19 8.45 -12.96
CA LEU A 293 -1.62 8.21 -12.76
C LEU A 293 -1.82 7.01 -11.83
N ASP A 294 -2.39 7.27 -10.67
CA ASP A 294 -2.87 6.25 -9.72
C ASP A 294 -4.35 6.51 -9.41
N PRO A 295 -5.24 6.32 -10.40
CA PRO A 295 -6.65 6.65 -10.27
C PRO A 295 -7.37 5.76 -9.25
N SER A 296 -8.60 6.16 -8.91
CA SER A 296 -9.49 5.33 -8.12
C SER A 296 -9.69 3.96 -8.78
N CYS A 297 -9.47 2.90 -8.01
CA CYS A 297 -9.57 1.50 -8.39
C CYS A 297 -10.59 0.78 -7.51
N SER A 298 -10.93 -0.46 -7.88
CA SER A 298 -11.77 -1.35 -7.06
C SER A 298 -11.17 -1.57 -5.67
N GLY A 299 -9.84 -1.58 -5.55
CA GLY A 299 -9.13 -1.94 -4.32
C GLY A 299 -8.94 -3.44 -4.14
N SER A 300 -9.30 -4.26 -5.14
CA SER A 300 -9.29 -5.74 -5.04
C SER A 300 -7.92 -6.36 -4.80
N GLY A 301 -6.84 -5.63 -5.08
CA GLY A 301 -5.48 -6.05 -4.75
C GLY A 301 -5.05 -5.71 -3.32
N ILE A 302 -5.75 -4.81 -2.64
CA ILE A 302 -5.46 -4.47 -1.25
C ILE A 302 -5.97 -5.62 -0.38
N VAL A 303 -5.07 -6.50 0.03
CA VAL A 303 -5.40 -7.49 1.06
C VAL A 303 -5.39 -6.77 2.40
N SER A 304 -6.52 -6.15 2.81
CA SER A 304 -6.60 -5.67 4.18
C SER A 304 -6.57 -6.85 5.14
N ARG A 305 -6.00 -6.63 6.33
CA ARG A 305 -5.96 -7.62 7.41
C ARG A 305 -7.34 -8.11 7.86
N GLN A 306 -8.43 -7.55 7.35
CA GLN A 306 -9.77 -7.95 7.72
C GLN A 306 -10.69 -8.23 6.52
N ASP A 307 -10.24 -8.02 5.28
CA ASP A 307 -11.13 -8.20 4.11
C ASP A 307 -11.44 -9.68 3.89
N PHE A 308 -10.48 -10.57 4.20
CA PHE A 308 -10.70 -12.02 4.20
C PHE A 308 -11.78 -12.48 5.20
N LEU A 309 -12.26 -11.60 6.08
CA LEU A 309 -13.31 -11.91 7.06
C LEU A 309 -14.73 -11.74 6.50
N LEU A 310 -14.88 -11.19 5.30
CA LEU A 310 -16.17 -10.93 4.66
C LEU A 310 -16.45 -12.01 3.59
N GLU A 311 -17.68 -12.51 3.53
CA GLU A 311 -18.15 -13.46 2.51
C GLU A 311 -18.87 -12.67 1.39
N GLU A 312 -18.74 -13.11 0.14
CA GLU A 312 -19.42 -12.51 -1.02
C GLU A 312 -20.73 -13.25 -1.34
N SER A 313 -21.79 -12.51 -1.70
CA SER A 313 -23.10 -13.01 -2.13
C SER A 313 -23.36 -12.77 -3.62
N GLU A 314 -24.33 -13.47 -4.24
CA GLU A 314 -24.61 -13.36 -5.69
C GLU A 314 -25.02 -11.96 -6.14
N GLN A 315 -25.78 -11.23 -5.31
CA GLN A 315 -26.18 -9.86 -5.60
C GLN A 315 -24.99 -8.90 -5.54
N ASP A 316 -23.98 -9.23 -4.71
CA ASP A 316 -22.73 -8.48 -4.65
C ASP A 316 -21.94 -8.59 -5.95
N VAL A 317 -21.93 -9.75 -6.59
CA VAL A 317 -21.19 -9.98 -7.84
C VAL A 317 -21.69 -9.06 -8.96
N VAL A 318 -23.00 -8.82 -9.03
CA VAL A 318 -23.60 -7.98 -10.08
C VAL A 318 -23.31 -6.48 -9.86
N GLU A 319 -23.45 -5.98 -8.64
CA GLU A 319 -23.15 -4.57 -8.32
C GLU A 319 -21.65 -4.26 -8.47
N ASP A 320 -20.80 -5.23 -8.12
CA ASP A 320 -19.34 -5.09 -8.27
C ASP A 320 -18.92 -5.00 -9.75
N VAL A 321 -19.56 -5.75 -10.66
CA VAL A 321 -19.31 -5.65 -12.10
C VAL A 321 -19.65 -4.25 -12.64
N SER A 322 -20.84 -3.70 -12.31
CA SER A 322 -21.21 -2.35 -12.78
C SER A 322 -20.29 -1.26 -12.22
N ARG A 323 -19.89 -1.38 -10.95
CA ARG A 323 -18.90 -0.48 -10.35
C ARG A 323 -17.55 -0.60 -11.05
N LEU A 324 -17.11 -1.81 -11.35
CA LEU A 324 -15.85 -2.10 -12.02
C LEU A 324 -15.82 -1.50 -13.43
N GLU A 325 -16.92 -1.57 -14.18
CA GLU A 325 -17.06 -0.93 -15.49
C GLU A 325 -16.96 0.59 -15.42
N ASN A 326 -17.63 1.22 -14.45
CA ASN A 326 -17.55 2.66 -14.23
C ASN A 326 -16.11 3.11 -13.87
N LEU A 327 -15.43 2.34 -13.03
CA LEU A 327 -14.03 2.59 -12.67
C LEU A 327 -13.11 2.46 -13.89
N CYS A 328 -13.28 1.40 -14.69
CA CYS A 328 -12.55 1.21 -15.95
C CYS A 328 -12.76 2.39 -16.92
N SER A 329 -14.01 2.83 -17.11
CA SER A 329 -14.32 3.97 -17.99
C SER A 329 -13.63 5.26 -17.54
N PHE A 330 -13.63 5.54 -16.22
CA PHE A 330 -12.90 6.66 -15.64
C PHE A 330 -11.38 6.53 -15.85
N GLN A 331 -10.83 5.34 -15.63
CA GLN A 331 -9.41 5.03 -15.81
C GLN A 331 -8.96 5.19 -17.27
N SER A 332 -9.77 4.76 -18.24
CA SER A 332 -9.50 5.02 -19.66
C SER A 332 -9.54 6.52 -19.97
N THR A 333 -10.52 7.25 -19.42
CA THR A 333 -10.65 8.71 -19.64
C THR A 333 -9.43 9.46 -19.13
N ILE A 334 -9.01 9.19 -17.90
CA ILE A 334 -7.86 9.88 -17.28
C ILE A 334 -6.54 9.50 -17.95
N LEU A 335 -6.38 8.25 -18.39
CA LEU A 335 -5.19 7.84 -19.12
C LEU A 335 -5.13 8.53 -20.49
N LYS A 336 -6.22 8.53 -21.26
CA LYS A 336 -6.30 9.27 -22.55
C LYS A 336 -5.95 10.74 -22.38
N HIS A 337 -6.46 11.38 -21.32
CA HIS A 337 -6.16 12.78 -21.01
C HIS A 337 -4.66 13.02 -20.81
N ALA A 338 -3.98 12.17 -20.02
CA ALA A 338 -2.55 12.31 -19.79
C ALA A 338 -1.70 12.19 -21.07
N LEU A 339 -2.16 11.43 -22.07
CA LEU A 339 -1.44 11.26 -23.34
C LEU A 339 -1.53 12.49 -24.27
N GLN A 340 -2.36 13.48 -23.95
CA GLN A 340 -2.54 14.72 -24.73
C GLN A 340 -1.49 15.79 -24.43
N PHE A 341 -0.75 15.68 -23.31
CA PHE A 341 0.26 16.66 -22.93
C PHE A 341 1.41 16.70 -23.97
N PRO A 342 1.71 17.86 -24.61
CA PRO A 342 2.59 17.93 -25.78
C PRO A 342 4.04 17.52 -25.53
N GLU A 343 4.59 17.88 -24.37
CA GLU A 343 5.98 17.55 -24.01
C GLU A 343 6.09 16.26 -23.19
N SER A 344 4.97 15.59 -22.90
CA SER A 344 4.94 14.36 -22.13
C SER A 344 5.69 13.25 -22.87
N ARG A 345 6.64 12.64 -22.17
CA ARG A 345 7.55 11.58 -22.67
C ARG A 345 7.22 10.24 -22.05
N TYR A 346 6.88 10.26 -20.75
CA TYR A 346 6.60 9.07 -19.97
C TYR A 346 5.32 9.25 -19.15
N VAL A 347 4.43 8.26 -19.21
CA VAL A 347 3.21 8.21 -18.41
C VAL A 347 3.17 6.87 -17.71
N THR A 348 3.18 6.87 -16.38
CA THR A 348 2.93 5.65 -15.62
C THR A 348 1.47 5.59 -15.19
N TYR A 349 0.83 4.48 -15.50
CA TYR A 349 -0.50 4.11 -15.06
C TYR A 349 -0.39 2.99 -14.03
N SER A 350 -1.07 3.13 -12.88
CA SER A 350 -1.11 2.09 -11.87
C SER A 350 -2.47 1.94 -11.21
N THR A 351 -2.74 0.73 -10.73
CA THR A 351 -3.94 0.44 -9.93
C THR A 351 -3.60 -0.49 -8.78
N CYS A 352 -4.43 -0.42 -7.76
CA CYS A 352 -4.51 -1.35 -6.64
C CYS A 352 -5.44 -2.53 -6.91
N SER A 353 -5.57 -2.96 -8.17
CA SER A 353 -6.54 -3.96 -8.62
C SER A 353 -5.88 -5.22 -9.20
N VAL A 354 -6.52 -6.36 -8.98
CA VAL A 354 -6.17 -7.62 -9.67
C VAL A 354 -6.94 -7.81 -10.98
N HIS A 355 -8.02 -7.06 -11.21
CA HIS A 355 -8.91 -7.27 -12.36
C HIS A 355 -8.29 -6.78 -13.66
N ARG A 356 -8.35 -7.63 -14.70
CA ARG A 356 -7.89 -7.26 -16.05
C ARG A 356 -8.60 -6.04 -16.63
N LEU A 357 -9.87 -5.83 -16.26
CA LEU A 357 -10.70 -4.73 -16.77
C LEU A 357 -10.14 -3.37 -16.37
N GLU A 358 -9.49 -3.26 -15.21
CA GLU A 358 -8.85 -2.02 -14.76
C GLU A 358 -7.37 -1.93 -15.19
N ASN A 359 -6.81 -3.00 -15.74
CA ASN A 359 -5.37 -3.16 -15.93
C ASN A 359 -5.01 -3.25 -17.42
N GLU A 360 -4.78 -4.45 -17.94
CA GLU A 360 -4.39 -4.66 -19.34
C GLU A 360 -5.42 -4.10 -20.31
N GLN A 361 -6.72 -4.24 -20.01
CA GLN A 361 -7.79 -3.80 -20.90
C GLN A 361 -7.74 -2.27 -21.09
N VAL A 362 -7.67 -1.50 -20.00
CA VAL A 362 -7.52 -0.04 -20.05
C VAL A 362 -6.30 0.34 -20.88
N VAL A 363 -5.15 -0.29 -20.64
CA VAL A 363 -3.92 0.05 -21.38
C VAL A 363 -4.05 -0.25 -22.87
N CYS A 364 -4.58 -1.43 -23.24
CA CYS A 364 -4.73 -1.83 -24.63
C CYS A 364 -5.74 -0.93 -25.36
N ASP A 365 -6.89 -0.65 -24.75
CA ASP A 365 -7.94 0.18 -25.36
C ASP A 365 -7.46 1.61 -25.59
N VAL A 366 -6.70 2.18 -24.64
CA VAL A 366 -6.12 3.51 -24.79
C VAL A 366 -5.03 3.53 -25.86
N LEU A 367 -4.12 2.55 -25.87
CA LEU A 367 -3.02 2.51 -26.84
C LEU A 367 -3.49 2.26 -28.28
N SER A 368 -4.55 1.48 -28.48
CA SER A 368 -5.17 1.29 -29.81
C SER A 368 -5.65 2.62 -30.42
N GLN A 369 -6.04 3.58 -29.57
CA GLN A 369 -6.50 4.91 -29.97
C GLN A 369 -5.36 5.96 -29.97
N ASN A 370 -4.17 5.59 -29.51
CA ASN A 370 -3.01 6.49 -29.34
C ASN A 370 -1.72 5.81 -29.85
N PRO A 371 -1.61 5.50 -31.16
CA PRO A 371 -0.51 4.71 -31.73
C PRO A 371 0.87 5.36 -31.61
N GLN A 372 0.94 6.66 -31.32
CA GLN A 372 2.17 7.39 -31.02
C GLN A 372 2.78 7.04 -29.66
N TRP A 373 2.03 6.36 -28.79
CA TRP A 373 2.48 5.89 -27.48
C TRP A 373 2.74 4.37 -27.51
N LYS A 374 3.69 3.90 -26.71
CA LYS A 374 4.04 2.48 -26.59
C LYS A 374 4.29 2.10 -25.12
N CYS A 375 4.04 0.84 -24.77
CA CYS A 375 4.57 0.29 -23.53
C CYS A 375 6.10 0.31 -23.56
N ASN A 376 6.72 0.71 -22.44
CA ASN A 376 8.18 0.72 -22.31
C ASN A 376 8.75 -0.70 -22.27
N THR A 377 10.04 -0.90 -22.51
CA THR A 377 10.62 -2.24 -22.56
C THR A 377 10.86 -2.84 -21.18
N LEU A 378 10.99 -4.17 -21.12
CA LEU A 378 11.29 -4.93 -19.89
C LEU A 378 12.50 -4.38 -19.13
N GLU A 379 13.55 -4.01 -19.87
CA GLU A 379 14.81 -3.46 -19.34
C GLU A 379 14.58 -2.13 -18.63
N ASN A 380 13.56 -1.37 -19.05
CA ASN A 380 13.18 -0.09 -18.48
C ASN A 380 12.07 -0.19 -17.42
N THR A 381 11.56 -1.40 -17.15
CA THR A 381 10.49 -1.67 -16.18
C THR A 381 10.87 -2.79 -15.21
N PHE A 382 11.98 -2.62 -14.48
CA PHE A 382 12.49 -3.57 -13.48
C PHE A 382 12.62 -5.02 -14.01
N PRO A 383 13.64 -5.31 -14.84
CA PRO A 383 13.80 -6.64 -15.45
C PRO A 383 13.88 -7.79 -14.44
N GLN A 384 14.29 -7.52 -13.20
CA GLN A 384 14.35 -8.47 -12.09
C GLN A 384 12.99 -8.81 -11.46
N TRP A 385 11.96 -8.01 -11.72
CA TRP A 385 10.60 -8.38 -11.30
C TRP A 385 10.12 -9.51 -12.21
N GLU A 386 9.50 -10.57 -11.69
CA GLU A 386 9.12 -11.71 -12.55
C GLU A 386 7.66 -11.65 -12.99
N ASP A 387 6.77 -11.19 -12.10
CA ASP A 387 5.34 -11.14 -12.36
C ASP A 387 5.00 -10.02 -13.35
N ARG A 388 4.45 -10.40 -14.49
CA ARG A 388 4.16 -9.50 -15.61
C ARG A 388 2.66 -9.41 -15.88
N GLY A 389 2.29 -8.59 -16.86
CA GLY A 389 0.94 -8.58 -17.41
C GLY A 389 0.54 -9.96 -17.92
N ILE A 390 -0.75 -10.16 -18.12
CA ILE A 390 -1.31 -11.43 -18.59
C ILE A 390 -1.44 -11.39 -20.13
N PRO A 391 -0.66 -12.17 -20.89
CA PRO A 391 -0.63 -12.09 -22.35
C PRO A 391 -1.99 -12.26 -23.03
N GLU A 392 -2.85 -13.10 -22.48
CA GLU A 392 -4.19 -13.40 -22.99
C GLU A 392 -5.15 -12.20 -22.91
N TYR A 393 -4.81 -11.19 -22.11
CA TYR A 393 -5.60 -9.97 -21.93
C TYR A 393 -5.04 -8.77 -22.70
N CYS A 394 -3.94 -8.98 -23.42
CA CYS A 394 -3.32 -7.95 -24.24
C CYS A 394 -3.69 -8.13 -25.71
N THR A 395 -3.85 -7.02 -26.43
CA THR A 395 -4.01 -7.05 -27.90
C THR A 395 -2.77 -7.60 -28.60
N ASP A 396 -1.59 -7.33 -28.04
CA ASP A 396 -0.32 -7.95 -28.42
C ASP A 396 0.29 -8.63 -27.16
N PRO A 397 0.47 -9.96 -27.17
CA PRO A 397 1.06 -10.71 -26.06
C PRO A 397 2.43 -10.20 -25.60
N THR A 398 3.21 -9.55 -26.48
CA THR A 398 4.52 -9.01 -26.12
C THR A 398 4.43 -7.82 -25.15
N MET A 399 3.32 -7.08 -25.19
CA MET A 399 3.07 -5.95 -24.28
C MET A 399 3.00 -6.38 -22.82
N ALA A 400 2.54 -7.60 -22.55
CA ALA A 400 2.43 -8.13 -21.20
C ALA A 400 3.78 -8.11 -20.46
N LYS A 401 4.89 -8.37 -21.16
CA LYS A 401 6.26 -8.33 -20.60
C LYS A 401 6.70 -6.95 -20.11
N SER A 402 6.00 -5.91 -20.55
CA SER A 402 6.26 -4.50 -20.24
C SER A 402 5.41 -3.98 -19.07
N MET A 403 4.43 -4.77 -18.63
CA MET A 403 3.53 -4.45 -17.54
C MET A 403 3.92 -5.24 -16.30
N ILE A 404 3.86 -4.61 -15.14
CA ILE A 404 4.17 -5.25 -13.86
C ILE A 404 2.88 -5.61 -13.15
N ARG A 405 2.77 -6.85 -12.68
CA ARG A 405 1.78 -7.25 -11.68
C ARG A 405 2.47 -7.55 -10.37
N CYS A 406 1.86 -7.12 -9.27
CA CYS A 406 2.20 -7.55 -7.94
C CYS A 406 1.13 -8.53 -7.49
N VAL A 407 1.55 -9.73 -7.09
CA VAL A 407 0.64 -10.74 -6.54
C VAL A 407 0.64 -10.59 -5.03
N PRO A 408 -0.52 -10.52 -4.36
CA PRO A 408 -0.57 -10.37 -2.91
C PRO A 408 0.29 -11.40 -2.18
N GLY A 409 1.15 -10.93 -1.28
CA GLY A 409 2.09 -11.77 -0.51
C GLY A 409 3.34 -12.18 -1.27
N LYS A 410 3.28 -12.26 -2.61
CA LYS A 410 4.48 -12.48 -3.42
C LYS A 410 5.35 -11.22 -3.35
N PHE A 411 6.62 -11.42 -3.01
CA PHE A 411 7.57 -10.36 -2.61
C PHE A 411 7.08 -9.48 -1.46
N GLY A 412 6.15 -9.98 -0.64
CA GLY A 412 5.56 -9.28 0.49
C GLY A 412 4.80 -8.03 0.07
N THR A 413 4.16 -7.99 -1.09
CA THR A 413 3.44 -6.79 -1.58
C THR A 413 1.92 -7.00 -1.59
N ILE A 414 1.16 -5.91 -1.73
CA ILE A 414 -0.26 -6.01 -2.09
C ILE A 414 -0.43 -6.40 -3.57
N GLY A 415 -1.65 -6.76 -3.96
CA GLY A 415 -2.05 -6.83 -5.35
C GLY A 415 -2.00 -5.44 -6.00
N PHE A 416 -1.29 -5.33 -7.12
CA PHE A 416 -1.04 -4.05 -7.77
C PHE A 416 -0.72 -4.25 -9.24
N PHE A 417 -0.95 -3.23 -10.06
CA PHE A 417 -0.60 -3.23 -11.47
C PHE A 417 0.10 -1.93 -11.84
N VAL A 418 1.12 -2.01 -12.70
CA VAL A 418 1.83 -0.84 -13.22
C VAL A 418 2.13 -1.04 -14.70
N CYS A 419 1.83 -0.03 -15.51
CA CYS A 419 2.29 0.08 -16.89
C CYS A 419 2.97 1.43 -17.09
N ASN A 420 4.18 1.42 -17.64
CA ASN A 420 4.88 2.65 -18.03
C ASN A 420 4.82 2.79 -19.55
N LEU A 421 4.21 3.87 -20.01
CA LEU A 421 4.10 4.24 -21.41
C LEU A 421 5.16 5.28 -21.76
N TYR A 422 5.67 5.23 -22.98
CA TYR A 422 6.57 6.25 -23.52
C TYR A 422 6.17 6.69 -24.92
N HIS A 423 6.52 7.93 -25.26
CA HIS A 423 6.34 8.49 -26.60
C HIS A 423 7.69 8.44 -27.36
N PRO A 424 7.87 7.57 -28.37
CA PRO A 424 9.17 7.36 -29.03
C PRO A 424 9.80 8.65 -29.59
N GLY A 425 8.99 9.50 -30.22
CA GLY A 425 9.46 10.76 -30.81
C GLY A 425 9.89 11.85 -29.80
N ARG A 426 9.58 11.68 -28.51
CA ARG A 426 9.87 12.68 -27.45
C ARG A 426 10.86 12.15 -26.41
N ALA A 427 10.83 10.83 -26.16
CA ALA A 427 11.78 10.15 -25.31
C ALA A 427 13.19 10.03 -25.95
N GLY A 428 13.28 10.00 -27.29
CA GLY A 428 14.50 9.69 -28.03
C GLY A 428 15.43 10.85 -28.43
N ASN A 429 15.12 12.11 -28.12
CA ASN A 429 16.03 13.24 -28.43
C ASN A 429 17.03 13.49 -27.30
N LEU A 430 18.01 12.60 -27.19
CA LEU A 430 19.35 12.89 -26.67
C LEU A 430 20.35 12.32 -27.67
N SER A 431 21.20 13.16 -28.22
CA SER A 431 22.20 12.73 -29.19
C SER A 431 23.16 11.73 -28.54
N GLU A 432 23.70 10.76 -29.29
CA GLU A 432 24.70 9.80 -28.78
C GLU A 432 25.92 10.48 -28.11
N LYS A 433 26.16 11.76 -28.43
CA LYS A 433 27.18 12.62 -27.79
C LYS A 433 26.85 12.98 -26.33
N ASP A 434 25.58 13.02 -25.93
CA ASP A 434 25.17 13.33 -24.56
C ASP A 434 25.35 12.10 -23.64
N ILE A 435 25.13 10.90 -24.21
CA ILE A 435 25.32 9.61 -23.53
C ILE A 435 26.81 9.34 -23.28
N SER A 436 27.68 9.58 -24.27
CA SER A 436 29.13 9.38 -24.10
C SER A 436 29.73 10.30 -23.03
N ASN A 437 29.30 11.57 -22.98
CA ASN A 437 29.73 12.53 -21.98
C ASN A 437 29.22 12.20 -20.56
N ALA A 438 28.01 11.63 -20.42
CA ALA A 438 27.47 11.22 -19.12
C ALA A 438 28.16 9.96 -18.58
N VAL A 439 28.45 8.98 -19.43
CA VAL A 439 29.16 7.74 -19.07
C VAL A 439 30.60 8.04 -18.66
N ASP A 440 31.30 8.93 -19.37
CA ASP A 440 32.67 9.33 -19.03
C ASP A 440 32.75 10.11 -17.72
N ASN A 441 31.78 10.97 -17.44
CA ASN A 441 31.72 11.72 -16.18
C ASN A 441 31.41 10.81 -14.98
N ASN A 442 30.59 9.78 -15.17
CA ASN A 442 30.26 8.82 -14.12
C ASN A 442 31.43 7.85 -13.84
N ALA A 443 32.16 7.44 -14.88
CA ALA A 443 33.41 6.67 -14.75
C ALA A 443 34.51 7.47 -14.05
N LYS A 444 34.67 8.77 -14.37
CA LYS A 444 35.60 9.68 -13.69
C LYS A 444 35.23 9.92 -12.22
N ARG A 445 33.93 10.07 -11.89
CA ARG A 445 33.44 10.17 -10.50
C ARG A 445 33.67 8.89 -9.70
N LYS A 446 33.39 7.71 -10.27
CA LYS A 446 33.67 6.40 -9.63
C LYS A 446 35.17 6.20 -9.38
N ARG A 447 36.04 6.59 -10.32
CA ARG A 447 37.51 6.54 -10.15
C ARG A 447 38.02 7.51 -9.07
N LYS A 448 37.48 8.74 -8.98
CA LYS A 448 37.81 9.70 -7.90
C LYS A 448 37.36 9.20 -6.52
N ASN A 449 36.17 8.60 -6.40
CA ASN A 449 35.69 8.06 -5.13
C ASN A 449 36.47 6.81 -4.68
N LYS A 450 36.91 5.96 -5.62
CA LYS A 450 37.75 4.79 -5.32
C LYS A 450 39.15 5.22 -4.84
N LYS A 451 39.73 6.27 -5.45
CA LYS A 451 41.00 6.88 -4.98
C LYS A 451 40.85 7.50 -3.59
N LYS A 452 39.77 8.25 -3.30
CA LYS A 452 39.54 8.82 -1.96
C LYS A 452 39.36 7.74 -0.88
N LYS A 453 38.65 6.64 -1.16
CA LYS A 453 38.51 5.51 -0.21
C LYS A 453 39.84 4.80 0.06
N SER A 454 40.71 4.65 -0.94
CA SER A 454 42.02 4.02 -0.73
C SER A 454 43.01 4.92 0.03
N THR A 455 42.93 6.25 -0.13
CA THR A 455 43.73 7.19 0.66
C THR A 455 43.27 7.23 2.13
N LYS A 456 41.96 7.16 2.37
CA LYS A 456 41.40 7.13 3.73
C LYS A 456 41.81 5.85 4.48
N ARG A 457 41.70 4.68 3.85
CA ARG A 457 42.17 3.38 4.41
C ARG A 457 43.68 3.35 4.69
N LYS A 458 44.50 4.02 3.86
CA LYS A 458 45.95 4.13 4.11
C LYS A 458 46.28 5.07 5.26
N LYS A 459 45.46 6.10 5.52
CA LYS A 459 45.60 6.98 6.68
C LYS A 459 45.17 6.29 7.97
N GLU A 460 44.04 5.58 7.96
CA GLU A 460 43.52 4.82 9.12
C GLU A 460 44.50 3.72 9.55
N LYS A 461 45.07 2.95 8.60
CA LYS A 461 46.13 1.96 8.91
C LYS A 461 47.44 2.55 9.42
N LYS A 462 47.75 3.82 9.11
CA LYS A 462 48.94 4.50 9.65
C LYS A 462 48.71 5.03 11.07
N LEU A 463 47.46 5.33 11.42
CA LEU A 463 47.06 5.74 12.77
C LEU A 463 47.01 4.53 13.72
N GLU A 464 46.46 3.39 13.29
CA GLU A 464 46.46 2.16 14.10
C GLU A 464 47.87 1.65 14.44
N VAL A 465 48.84 1.79 13.53
CA VAL A 465 50.23 1.35 13.76
C VAL A 465 51.00 2.32 14.67
N ALA A 466 50.58 3.59 14.76
CA ALA A 466 51.19 4.58 15.65
C ALA A 466 50.64 4.49 17.09
N GLU A 467 49.37 4.10 17.23
CA GLU A 467 48.75 3.85 18.54
C GLU A 467 49.21 2.53 19.17
N SER A 468 49.59 1.51 18.38
CA SER A 468 50.14 0.26 18.92
C SER A 468 51.61 0.36 19.37
N SER A 469 52.34 1.43 19.01
CA SER A 469 53.75 1.63 19.37
C SER A 469 53.98 2.52 20.60
N THR A 470 52.91 3.01 21.24
CA THR A 470 52.99 3.94 22.39
C THR A 470 52.60 3.32 23.74
N THR A 471 52.23 2.04 23.78
CA THR A 471 51.81 1.34 25.01
C THR A 471 52.89 0.48 25.70
N ASP A 472 54.11 0.39 25.16
CA ASP A 472 55.19 -0.46 25.72
C ASP A 472 56.32 0.32 26.43
N ALA A 473 56.08 1.57 26.82
CA ALA A 473 57.09 2.38 27.52
C ALA A 473 56.53 3.09 28.76
N THR A 474 55.99 2.33 29.72
CA THR A 474 55.91 2.70 31.15
C THR A 474 55.63 1.46 31.99
N VAL A 475 56.70 0.74 32.35
CA VAL A 475 56.89 0.03 33.64
C VAL A 475 58.35 0.23 34.03
#